data_AF-A0A960X1X0-F1
#
_entry.id   AF-A0A960X1X0-F1
#
_cell.length_a   1.000
_cell.length_b   1.000
_cell.length_c   1.000
_cell.angle_alpha   90.00
_cell.angle_beta   90.00
_cell.angle_gamma   90.00
#
_symmetry.space_group_name_H-M   'P 1'
#
loop_
_entity.id
_entity.type
_entity.pdbx_description
1 polymer ?
#
loop_
_entity_poly.entity_id
_entity_poly.type
_entity_poly.pdbx_seq_one_letter_code
_entity_poly.pdbx_strand_id
1 'polypeptide(L)'
;MIRAENAVLRWLAQRLPRWSGLRTIGNSRFAKSSYFWFLFIPVSARSIAAFEAHVLPHIGGANWGHVISLPFSWRVLYLGSLFFAAGTLVFTLGCPRILRDYIDFRDFDTKGVSPFKLTDWFTGFLYDYPRRDNADMTMNNRQMVALDMFTTAAFDQQLDDVIPNNLPDRMNYEDIAGALYDIPITAERVRDTFQLVFDEADTAAERPRIACGICYMLGIAALAIVGAQNILFVLRTLLAKTSDIK
;
A
#
# COMPACT_ATOMS: atom_id res chain seq x y z
N MET A 1 21.86 -0.51 19.22
CA MET A 1 20.45 -0.11 19.00
C MET A 1 20.00 -0.36 17.55
N ILE A 2 20.73 0.12 16.53
CA ILE A 2 20.42 -0.05 15.08
C ILE A 2 20.16 -1.51 14.66
N ARG A 3 20.90 -2.48 15.23
CA ARG A 3 20.75 -3.91 14.89
C ARG A 3 19.39 -4.49 15.29
N ALA A 4 18.81 -4.04 16.39
CA ALA A 4 17.52 -4.53 16.88
C ALA A 4 16.34 -3.95 16.07
N GLU A 5 16.43 -2.66 15.69
CA GLU A 5 15.45 -2.00 14.81
C GLU A 5 15.32 -2.74 13.47
N ASN A 6 16.46 -3.11 12.87
CA ASN A 6 16.47 -3.86 11.62
C ASN A 6 15.86 -5.27 11.74
N ALA A 7 15.96 -5.93 12.90
CA ALA A 7 15.36 -7.24 13.12
C ALA A 7 13.82 -7.15 13.16
N VAL A 8 13.28 -6.15 13.85
CA VAL A 8 11.83 -5.92 13.93
C VAL A 8 11.26 -5.54 12.57
N LEU A 9 11.93 -4.65 11.83
CA LEU A 9 11.48 -4.25 10.48
C LEU A 9 11.46 -5.44 9.53
N ARG A 10 12.49 -6.30 9.56
CA ARG A 10 12.52 -7.53 8.75
C ARG A 10 11.41 -8.50 9.12
N TRP A 11 11.18 -8.72 10.42
CA TRP A 11 10.08 -9.56 10.91
C TRP A 11 8.71 -9.02 10.44
N LEU A 12 8.49 -7.70 10.55
CA LEU A 12 7.27 -7.05 10.05
C LEU A 12 7.15 -7.18 8.54
N ALA A 13 8.22 -6.96 7.79
CA ALA A 13 8.24 -7.06 6.33
C ALA A 13 7.87 -8.46 5.81
N GLN A 14 8.20 -9.51 6.58
CA GLN A 14 7.86 -10.90 6.27
C GLN A 14 6.40 -11.23 6.60
N ARG A 15 5.84 -10.62 7.65
CA ARG A 15 4.46 -10.90 8.09
C ARG A 15 3.41 -10.06 7.36
N LEU A 16 3.79 -8.85 6.94
CA LEU A 16 2.90 -7.94 6.24
C LEU A 16 2.76 -8.31 4.76
N PRO A 17 1.58 -8.10 4.17
CA PRO A 17 1.35 -8.36 2.75
C PRO A 17 2.36 -7.63 1.87
N ARG A 18 2.67 -8.21 0.71
CA ARG A 18 3.40 -7.51 -0.35
C ARG A 18 2.56 -6.37 -0.93
N TRP A 19 3.17 -5.50 -1.72
CA TRP A 19 2.45 -4.37 -2.33
C TRP A 19 1.23 -4.82 -3.15
N SER A 20 1.32 -5.95 -3.84
CA SER A 20 0.25 -6.61 -4.58
C SER A 20 -0.98 -6.91 -3.71
N GLY A 21 -0.77 -7.37 -2.48
CA GLY A 21 -1.83 -7.58 -1.49
C GLY A 21 -2.40 -6.26 -0.94
N LEU A 22 -1.52 -5.30 -0.62
CA LEU A 22 -1.93 -3.97 -0.15
C LEU A 22 -2.68 -3.18 -1.23
N ARG A 23 -2.36 -3.40 -2.50
CA ARG A 23 -3.01 -2.80 -3.66
C ARG A 23 -4.49 -3.14 -3.71
N THR A 24 -4.89 -4.37 -3.39
CA THR A 24 -6.30 -4.75 -3.34
C THR A 24 -7.09 -3.86 -2.38
N ILE A 25 -6.49 -3.50 -1.24
CA ILE A 25 -7.10 -2.60 -0.26
C ILE A 25 -7.03 -1.16 -0.76
N GLY A 26 -5.85 -0.66 -1.13
CA GLY A 26 -5.63 0.73 -1.52
C GLY A 26 -6.35 1.16 -2.80
N ASN A 27 -6.53 0.24 -3.74
CA ASN A 27 -7.31 0.48 -4.95
C ASN A 27 -8.81 0.23 -4.80
N SER A 28 -9.26 -0.29 -3.66
CA SER A 28 -10.70 -0.46 -3.40
C SER A 28 -11.42 0.89 -3.41
N ARG A 29 -12.66 0.90 -3.92
CA ARG A 29 -13.52 2.09 -3.88
C ARG A 29 -13.71 2.59 -2.44
N PHE A 30 -13.73 1.67 -1.48
CA PHE A 30 -13.82 1.97 -0.07
C PHE A 30 -12.63 2.79 0.43
N ALA A 31 -11.39 2.32 0.22
CA ALA A 31 -10.20 3.05 0.64
C ALA A 31 -10.08 4.41 -0.05
N LYS A 32 -10.37 4.50 -1.36
CA LYS A 32 -10.39 5.80 -2.07
C LYS A 32 -11.46 6.75 -1.55
N SER A 33 -12.61 6.24 -1.13
CA SER A 33 -13.66 7.06 -0.50
C SER A 33 -13.31 7.52 0.92
N SER A 34 -12.29 6.94 1.56
CA SER A 34 -11.94 7.27 2.94
C SER A 34 -11.57 8.74 3.15
N TYR A 35 -10.99 9.41 2.15
CA TYR A 35 -10.73 10.86 2.19
C TYR A 35 -12.01 11.69 2.34
N PHE A 36 -13.06 11.29 1.61
CA PHE A 36 -14.37 11.91 1.75
C PHE A 36 -14.93 11.67 3.16
N TRP A 37 -14.87 10.43 3.65
CA TRP A 37 -15.35 10.09 4.99
C TRP A 37 -14.60 10.83 6.10
N PHE A 38 -13.29 10.98 5.96
CA PHE A 38 -12.45 11.73 6.89
C PHE A 38 -12.92 13.18 7.07
N LEU A 39 -13.33 13.85 5.98
CA LEU A 39 -13.88 15.20 6.03
C LEU A 39 -15.36 15.23 6.43
N PHE A 40 -16.14 14.25 5.96
CA PHE A 40 -17.58 14.19 6.18
C PHE A 40 -17.95 13.87 7.63
N ILE A 41 -17.23 12.94 8.28
CA ILE A 41 -17.57 12.47 9.64
C ILE A 41 -17.61 13.62 10.66
N PRO A 42 -16.59 14.50 10.77
CA PRO A 42 -16.62 15.62 11.72
C PRO A 42 -17.78 16.59 11.48
N VAL A 43 -18.10 16.89 10.22
CA VAL A 43 -19.20 17.79 9.84
C VAL A 43 -20.54 17.19 10.23
N SER A 44 -20.75 15.91 9.90
CA SER A 44 -21.98 15.19 10.24
C SER A 44 -22.16 15.03 11.74
N ALA A 45 -21.10 14.68 12.48
CA ALA A 45 -21.16 14.55 13.93
C ALA A 45 -21.54 15.87 14.62
N ARG A 46 -20.98 17.00 14.17
CA ARG A 46 -21.36 18.33 14.68
C ARG A 46 -22.78 18.71 14.32
N SER A 47 -23.21 18.41 13.09
CA SER A 47 -24.56 18.73 12.61
C SER A 47 -25.64 17.98 13.39
N ILE A 48 -25.41 16.69 13.67
CA ILE A 48 -26.30 15.85 14.47
C ILE A 48 -26.33 16.35 15.92
N ALA A 49 -25.18 16.63 16.52
CA ALA A 49 -25.12 17.16 17.88
C ALA A 49 -25.85 18.52 18.02
N ALA A 50 -25.72 19.40 17.02
CA ALA A 50 -26.44 20.67 16.99
C ALA A 50 -27.95 20.48 16.83
N PHE A 51 -28.38 19.54 15.98
CA PHE A 51 -29.78 19.19 15.79
C PHE A 51 -30.41 18.65 17.08
N GLU A 52 -29.73 17.72 17.76
CA GLU A 52 -30.18 17.16 19.04
C GLU A 52 -30.33 18.25 20.11
N ALA A 53 -29.38 19.19 20.19
CA ALA A 53 -29.41 20.25 21.19
C ALA A 53 -30.53 21.29 20.98
N HIS A 54 -30.90 21.61 19.73
CA HIS A 54 -31.80 22.73 19.44
C HIS A 54 -33.22 22.30 19.02
N VAL A 55 -33.39 21.15 18.38
CA VAL A 55 -34.69 20.76 17.78
C VAL A 55 -35.50 19.85 18.70
N LEU A 56 -34.84 18.92 19.41
CA LEU A 56 -35.53 17.97 20.30
C LEU A 56 -36.22 18.61 21.52
N PRO A 57 -35.69 19.68 22.16
CA PRO A 57 -36.35 20.29 23.32
C PRO A 57 -37.70 20.96 23.01
N HIS A 58 -37.94 21.34 21.74
CA HIS A 58 -39.11 22.14 21.36
C HIS A 58 -40.25 21.34 20.72
N ILE A 59 -40.03 20.07 20.39
CA ILE A 59 -41.07 19.20 19.81
C ILE A 59 -41.73 18.38 20.94
N GLY A 60 -42.82 18.93 21.50
CA GLY A 60 -43.78 18.16 22.29
C GLY A 60 -43.55 18.03 23.81
N GLY A 61 -42.59 18.76 24.41
CA GLY A 61 -42.45 18.86 25.88
C GLY A 61 -42.05 17.57 26.61
N ALA A 62 -41.82 16.47 25.89
CA ALA A 62 -41.33 15.21 26.45
C ALA A 62 -39.81 15.11 26.27
N ASN A 63 -39.12 14.60 27.30
CA ASN A 63 -37.68 14.39 27.30
C ASN A 63 -37.28 13.22 26.38
N TRP A 64 -37.40 13.41 25.07
CA TRP A 64 -36.94 12.46 24.05
C TRP A 64 -35.41 12.37 23.96
N GLY A 65 -34.68 13.20 24.72
CA GLY A 65 -33.23 13.37 24.66
C GLY A 65 -32.38 12.13 24.93
N HIS A 66 -32.97 11.00 25.32
CA HIS A 66 -32.25 9.73 25.56
C HIS A 66 -32.42 8.66 24.48
N VAL A 67 -33.32 8.82 23.50
CA VAL A 67 -33.64 7.70 22.57
C VAL A 67 -32.79 7.72 21.29
N ILE A 68 -32.25 8.86 20.88
CA ILE A 68 -31.50 8.99 19.62
C ILE A 68 -29.99 9.02 19.88
N SER A 69 -29.46 8.11 20.70
CA SER A 69 -28.01 7.89 20.73
C SER A 69 -27.65 6.90 19.62
N LEU A 70 -26.79 7.30 18.70
CA LEU A 70 -26.26 6.38 17.69
C LEU A 70 -25.54 5.20 18.37
N PRO A 71 -25.69 3.98 17.83
CA PRO A 71 -25.19 2.77 18.47
C PRO A 71 -23.67 2.57 18.37
N PHE A 72 -22.94 3.54 17.82
CA PHE A 72 -21.49 3.47 17.63
C PHE A 72 -20.79 4.78 18.00
N SER A 73 -19.49 4.66 18.26
CA SER A 73 -18.64 5.81 18.56
C SER A 73 -18.18 6.51 17.29
N TRP A 74 -18.63 7.76 17.09
CA TRP A 74 -18.12 8.67 16.06
C TRP A 74 -16.60 8.81 16.07
N ARG A 75 -15.98 8.77 17.25
CA ARG A 75 -14.52 8.89 17.41
C ARG A 75 -13.79 7.70 16.79
N VAL A 76 -14.31 6.49 17.00
CA VAL A 76 -13.70 5.26 16.44
C VAL A 76 -13.90 5.22 14.93
N LEU A 77 -15.08 5.61 14.44
CA LEU A 77 -15.35 5.70 13.01
C LEU A 77 -14.42 6.71 12.32
N TYR A 78 -14.26 7.90 12.91
CA TYR A 78 -13.33 8.92 12.42
C TYR A 78 -11.88 8.40 12.41
N LEU A 79 -11.43 7.78 13.50
CA LEU A 79 -10.09 7.21 13.60
C LEU A 79 -9.86 6.14 12.51
N GLY A 80 -10.84 5.29 12.25
CA GLY A 80 -10.79 4.32 11.15
C GLY A 80 -10.61 5.00 9.80
N SER A 81 -11.42 6.01 9.49
CA SER A 81 -11.32 6.78 8.24
C SER A 81 -9.97 7.48 8.07
N LEU A 82 -9.41 8.03 9.16
CA LEU A 82 -8.10 8.67 9.17
C LEU A 82 -6.99 7.65 8.83
N PHE A 83 -7.01 6.46 9.44
CA PHE A 83 -6.03 5.43 9.16
C PHE A 83 -6.12 4.88 7.73
N PHE A 84 -7.33 4.73 7.17
CA PHE A 84 -7.48 4.38 5.75
C PHE A 84 -6.93 5.48 4.84
N ALA A 85 -7.25 6.75 5.10
CA ALA A 85 -6.77 7.87 4.32
C ALA A 85 -5.23 7.98 4.37
N ALA A 86 -4.64 7.81 5.55
CA ALA A 86 -3.19 7.77 5.74
C ALA A 86 -2.56 6.57 5.01
N GLY A 87 -3.14 5.37 5.14
CA GLY A 87 -2.68 4.18 4.43
C GLY A 87 -2.73 4.35 2.90
N THR A 88 -3.81 4.93 2.38
CA THR A 88 -3.95 5.22 0.94
C THR A 88 -2.98 6.29 0.47
N LEU A 89 -2.66 7.27 1.31
CA LEU A 89 -1.65 8.29 0.99
C LEU A 89 -0.26 7.64 0.92
N VAL A 90 0.10 6.84 1.92
CA VAL A 90 1.37 6.11 1.96
C VAL A 90 1.47 5.15 0.79
N PHE A 91 0.39 4.44 0.44
CA PHE A 91 0.32 3.58 -0.73
C PHE A 91 0.57 4.37 -2.03
N THR A 92 -0.09 5.51 -2.20
CA THR A 92 0.02 6.30 -3.44
C THR A 92 1.43 6.87 -3.63
N LEU A 93 2.08 7.28 -2.54
CA LEU A 93 3.42 7.86 -2.55
C LEU A 93 4.54 6.79 -2.58
N GLY A 94 4.32 5.64 -1.95
CA GLY A 94 5.35 4.61 -1.76
C GLY A 94 5.25 3.39 -2.66
N CYS A 95 4.08 3.09 -3.24
CA CYS A 95 3.91 1.94 -4.12
C CYS A 95 4.57 2.21 -5.49
N PRO A 96 5.44 1.31 -5.98
CA PRO A 96 6.04 1.43 -7.31
C PRO A 96 4.99 1.58 -8.41
N ARG A 97 5.30 2.41 -9.41
CA ARG A 97 4.37 2.73 -10.51
C ARG A 97 3.92 1.47 -11.26
N ILE A 98 4.83 0.52 -11.51
CA ILE A 98 4.50 -0.74 -12.18
C ILE A 98 3.38 -1.51 -11.47
N LEU A 99 3.40 -1.59 -10.13
CA LEU A 99 2.38 -2.30 -9.36
C LEU A 99 1.08 -1.52 -9.25
N ARG A 100 1.18 -0.19 -9.17
CA ARG A 100 0.01 0.67 -9.06
C ARG A 100 -0.78 0.70 -10.34
N ASP A 101 -0.09 0.74 -11.48
CA ASP A 101 -0.67 1.02 -12.78
C ASP A 101 -0.99 -0.26 -13.57
N TYR A 102 -0.37 -1.42 -13.24
CA TYR A 102 -0.58 -2.69 -13.94
C TYR A 102 -0.94 -3.84 -13.01
N ILE A 103 -2.00 -4.58 -13.32
CA ILE A 103 -2.44 -5.72 -12.49
C ILE A 103 -1.52 -6.94 -12.67
N ASP A 104 -1.25 -7.26 -13.94
CA ASP A 104 -0.48 -8.40 -14.42
C ASP A 104 0.13 -8.06 -15.80
N PHE A 105 0.85 -9.02 -16.40
CA PHE A 105 1.45 -8.84 -17.73
C PHE A 105 0.41 -8.57 -18.83
N ARG A 106 -0.79 -9.15 -18.73
CA ARG A 106 -1.84 -8.94 -19.74
C ARG A 106 -2.34 -7.51 -19.73
N ASP A 107 -2.48 -6.90 -18.55
CA ASP A 107 -2.84 -5.48 -18.43
C ASP A 107 -1.71 -4.56 -18.94
N PHE A 108 -0.44 -4.95 -18.76
CA PHE A 108 0.71 -4.25 -19.35
C PHE A 108 0.69 -4.31 -20.88
N ASP A 109 0.49 -5.50 -21.45
CA ASP A 109 0.48 -5.76 -22.89
C ASP A 109 -0.70 -5.06 -23.59
N THR A 110 -1.90 -5.14 -23.02
CA THR A 110 -3.10 -4.49 -23.57
C THR A 110 -3.01 -2.96 -23.58
N LYS A 111 -2.23 -2.36 -22.68
CA LYS A 111 -1.95 -0.91 -22.67
C LYS A 111 -0.89 -0.49 -23.69
N GLY A 112 -0.26 -1.43 -24.40
CA GLY A 112 0.72 -1.15 -25.45
C GLY A 112 1.97 -0.43 -24.93
N VAL A 113 2.39 -0.75 -23.71
CA VAL A 113 3.53 -0.09 -23.08
C VAL A 113 4.82 -0.60 -23.68
N SER A 114 5.71 0.32 -24.05
CA SER A 114 7.03 -0.01 -24.59
C SER A 114 7.86 -0.85 -23.61
N PRO A 115 8.48 -1.96 -24.04
CA PRO A 115 9.38 -2.78 -23.22
C PRO A 115 10.53 -1.97 -22.59
N PHE A 116 10.97 -0.88 -23.23
CA PHE A 116 11.99 0.03 -22.68
C PHE A 116 11.63 0.60 -21.29
N LYS A 117 10.33 0.69 -20.95
CA LYS A 117 9.92 1.10 -19.59
C LYS A 117 10.29 0.07 -18.52
N LEU A 118 10.41 -1.20 -18.88
CA LEU A 118 10.86 -2.23 -17.94
C LEU A 118 12.31 -1.99 -17.54
N THR A 119 13.17 -1.62 -18.49
CA THR A 119 14.56 -1.21 -18.23
C THR A 119 14.60 0.06 -17.38
N ASP A 120 13.77 1.06 -17.67
CA ASP A 120 13.68 2.29 -16.87
C ASP A 120 13.26 2.01 -15.41
N TRP A 121 12.24 1.18 -15.21
CA TRP A 121 11.82 0.80 -13.87
C TRP A 121 12.87 -0.03 -13.15
N PHE A 122 13.50 -0.99 -13.84
CA PHE A 122 14.53 -1.83 -13.26
C PHE A 122 15.77 -1.04 -12.85
N THR A 123 16.28 -0.18 -13.72
CA THR A 123 17.38 0.73 -13.41
C THR A 123 17.01 1.66 -12.26
N GLY A 124 15.80 2.23 -12.27
CA GLY A 124 15.25 2.98 -11.14
C GLY A 124 15.27 2.20 -9.82
N PHE A 125 14.95 0.90 -9.83
CA PHE A 125 15.05 0.06 -8.63
C PHE A 125 16.50 -0.13 -8.18
N LEU A 126 17.42 -0.34 -9.12
CA LEU A 126 18.85 -0.42 -8.81
C LEU A 126 19.36 0.88 -8.17
N TYR A 127 18.84 2.04 -8.60
CA TYR A 127 19.19 3.35 -8.04
C TYR A 127 18.58 3.61 -6.65
N ASP A 128 17.29 3.32 -6.47
CA ASP A 128 16.53 3.62 -5.25
C ASP A 128 16.80 2.62 -4.10
N TYR A 129 17.39 1.45 -4.40
CA TYR A 129 17.84 0.50 -3.36
C TYR A 129 18.93 1.15 -2.48
N PRO A 130 18.90 0.98 -1.14
CA PRO A 130 19.28 2.05 -0.24
C PRO A 130 20.76 2.44 -0.34
N ARG A 131 20.95 3.64 -0.90
CA ARG A 131 22.04 4.61 -0.70
C ARG A 131 22.32 4.99 0.79
N ARG A 132 21.83 4.18 1.74
CA ARG A 132 21.67 4.57 3.15
C ARG A 132 22.92 4.38 3.99
N ASP A 133 23.81 3.46 3.62
CA ASP A 133 24.98 3.12 4.47
C ASP A 133 26.34 3.20 3.76
N ASN A 134 26.41 3.26 2.43
CA ASN A 134 27.67 3.28 1.69
C ASN A 134 27.84 4.59 0.92
N ALA A 135 28.89 5.35 1.27
CA ALA A 135 29.36 6.48 0.46
C ALA A 135 29.93 6.01 -0.89
N ASP A 136 30.36 4.75 -0.97
CA ASP A 136 30.72 4.08 -2.20
C ASP A 136 29.43 3.61 -2.92
N MET A 137 29.19 4.13 -4.13
CA MET A 137 28.10 3.73 -5.04
C MET A 137 28.30 2.31 -5.63
N THR A 138 28.87 1.39 -4.84
CA THR A 138 29.06 0.01 -5.29
C THR A 138 27.75 -0.77 -5.09
N MET A 139 27.38 -1.55 -6.10
CA MET A 139 26.22 -2.44 -6.01
C MET A 139 26.45 -3.46 -4.89
N ASN A 140 25.44 -3.69 -4.06
CA ASN A 140 25.44 -4.78 -3.10
C ASN A 140 25.14 -6.13 -3.80
N ASN A 141 25.40 -7.24 -3.12
CA ASN A 141 25.18 -8.59 -3.66
C ASN A 141 23.74 -8.81 -4.16
N ARG A 142 22.73 -8.16 -3.54
CA ARG A 142 21.34 -8.30 -4.00
C ARG A 142 21.11 -7.59 -5.33
N GLN A 143 21.68 -6.40 -5.52
CA GLN A 143 21.62 -5.68 -6.80
C GLN A 143 22.33 -6.45 -7.90
N MET A 144 23.50 -7.04 -7.62
CA MET A 144 24.21 -7.88 -8.58
C MET A 144 23.41 -9.13 -8.97
N VAL A 145 22.81 -9.82 -8.01
CA VAL A 145 21.94 -10.98 -8.30
C VAL A 145 20.71 -10.55 -9.09
N ALA A 146 20.06 -9.45 -8.73
CA ALA A 146 18.91 -8.95 -9.48
C ALA A 146 19.29 -8.55 -10.92
N LEU A 147 20.47 -7.94 -11.09
CA LEU A 147 21.01 -7.55 -12.40
C LEU A 147 21.28 -8.78 -13.26
N ASP A 148 21.94 -9.80 -12.72
CA ASP A 148 22.19 -11.07 -13.41
C ASP A 148 20.88 -11.79 -13.79
N MET A 149 19.90 -11.81 -12.89
CA MET A 149 18.57 -12.35 -13.20
C MET A 149 17.88 -11.54 -14.29
N PHE A 150 18.05 -10.22 -14.32
CA PHE A 150 17.48 -9.36 -15.35
C PHE A 150 18.14 -9.57 -16.70
N THR A 151 19.47 -9.59 -16.78
CA THR A 151 20.18 -9.83 -18.05
C THR A 151 19.85 -11.20 -18.60
N THR A 152 19.79 -12.22 -17.74
CA THR A 152 19.38 -13.57 -18.13
C THR A 152 17.94 -13.59 -18.64
N ALA A 153 17.00 -12.96 -17.92
CA ALA A 153 15.58 -12.96 -18.29
C ALA A 153 15.30 -12.11 -19.54
N ALA A 154 15.97 -10.97 -19.70
CA ALA A 154 15.74 -10.02 -20.79
C ALA A 154 16.47 -10.38 -22.08
N PHE A 155 17.69 -10.93 -21.97
CA PHE A 155 18.62 -11.04 -23.10
C PHE A 155 19.15 -12.45 -23.35
N ASP A 156 18.86 -13.43 -22.48
CA ASP A 156 19.45 -14.78 -22.52
C ASP A 156 20.99 -14.77 -22.51
N GLN A 157 21.57 -13.70 -21.98
CA GLN A 157 23.01 -13.50 -21.85
C GLN A 157 23.39 -13.56 -20.38
N GLN A 158 24.51 -14.23 -20.10
CA GLN A 158 25.12 -14.12 -18.78
C GLN A 158 25.62 -12.69 -18.60
N LEU A 159 25.65 -12.22 -17.35
CA LEU A 159 26.11 -10.87 -17.03
C LEU A 159 27.49 -10.59 -17.65
N ASP A 160 28.39 -11.58 -17.64
CA ASP A 160 29.76 -11.51 -18.16
C ASP A 160 29.84 -11.28 -19.69
N ASP A 161 28.77 -11.60 -20.43
CA ASP A 161 28.69 -11.35 -21.88
C ASP A 161 28.22 -9.92 -22.19
N VAL A 162 27.35 -9.38 -21.34
CA VAL A 162 26.80 -8.01 -21.43
C VAL A 162 27.82 -6.99 -20.91
N ILE A 163 28.56 -7.38 -19.88
CA ILE A 163 29.47 -6.54 -19.10
C ILE A 163 30.91 -7.01 -19.39
N PRO A 164 31.67 -6.31 -20.26
CA PRO A 164 33.00 -6.74 -20.65
C PRO A 164 33.91 -7.06 -19.43
N ASN A 165 34.60 -8.20 -19.49
CA ASN A 165 35.54 -8.71 -18.47
C ASN A 165 36.67 -7.74 -18.02
N ASN A 166 36.81 -6.57 -18.64
CA ASN A 166 37.81 -5.54 -18.32
C ASN A 166 37.23 -4.32 -17.58
N LEU A 167 35.99 -4.41 -17.09
CA LEU A 167 35.40 -3.32 -16.33
C LEU A 167 36.06 -3.20 -14.95
N PRO A 168 36.28 -1.97 -14.46
CA PRO A 168 36.90 -1.75 -13.16
C PRO A 168 36.08 -2.44 -12.06
N ASP A 169 36.74 -2.91 -11.00
CA ASP A 169 36.14 -3.51 -9.77
C ASP A 169 34.97 -2.68 -9.16
N ARG A 170 34.74 -1.46 -9.68
CA ARG A 170 33.67 -0.54 -9.32
C ARG A 170 33.02 -0.02 -10.61
N MET A 171 31.97 -0.68 -11.09
CA MET A 171 31.11 -0.09 -12.12
C MET A 171 30.32 1.08 -11.54
N ASN A 172 30.30 2.20 -12.25
CA ASN A 172 29.35 3.26 -11.94
C ASN A 172 27.96 2.83 -12.44
N TYR A 173 26.93 3.15 -11.69
CA TYR A 173 25.54 2.85 -12.04
C TYR A 173 25.16 3.40 -13.44
N GLU A 174 25.72 4.55 -13.81
CA GLU A 174 25.49 5.17 -15.12
C GLU A 174 25.95 4.27 -16.27
N ASP A 175 27.07 3.55 -16.10
CA ASP A 175 27.60 2.64 -17.12
C ASP A 175 26.66 1.43 -17.29
N ILE A 176 26.16 0.87 -16.18
CA ILE A 176 25.23 -0.26 -16.18
C ILE A 176 23.90 0.16 -16.81
N ALA A 177 23.36 1.31 -16.40
CA ALA A 177 22.11 1.82 -16.96
C ALA A 177 22.25 2.05 -18.46
N GLY A 178 23.34 2.68 -18.91
CA GLY A 178 23.65 2.87 -20.33
C GLY A 178 23.69 1.55 -21.10
N ALA A 179 24.45 0.57 -20.61
CA ALA A 179 24.54 -0.75 -21.22
C ALA A 179 23.18 -1.46 -21.33
N LEU A 180 22.33 -1.36 -20.29
CA LEU A 180 21.00 -1.95 -20.30
C LEU A 180 20.04 -1.26 -21.29
N TYR A 181 20.21 0.03 -21.57
CA TYR A 181 19.40 0.77 -22.53
C TYR A 181 19.72 0.41 -23.99
N ASP A 182 20.97 0.04 -24.27
CA ASP A 182 21.43 -0.29 -25.62
C ASP A 182 20.97 -1.68 -26.08
N ILE A 183 20.51 -2.54 -25.15
CA ILE A 183 20.09 -3.91 -25.46
C ILE A 183 18.56 -3.98 -25.53
N PRO A 184 17.98 -4.22 -26.72
CA PRO A 184 16.53 -4.33 -26.86
C PRO A 184 16.02 -5.62 -26.24
N ILE A 185 14.97 -5.53 -25.42
CA ILE A 185 14.26 -6.70 -24.89
C ILE A 185 13.49 -7.35 -26.03
N THR A 186 13.74 -8.63 -26.29
CA THR A 186 13.06 -9.37 -27.36
C THR A 186 11.59 -9.62 -27.01
N ALA A 187 10.71 -9.65 -28.01
CA ALA A 187 9.26 -9.80 -27.81
C ALA A 187 8.89 -11.06 -27.01
N GLU A 188 9.64 -12.14 -27.18
CA GLU A 188 9.44 -13.42 -26.48
C GLU A 188 9.76 -13.32 -24.98
N ARG A 189 10.65 -12.40 -24.58
CA ARG A 189 11.14 -12.25 -23.21
C ARG A 189 10.44 -11.18 -22.40
N VAL A 190 9.70 -10.27 -23.03
CA VAL A 190 9.01 -9.16 -22.35
C VAL A 190 8.18 -9.62 -21.15
N ARG A 191 7.52 -10.79 -21.26
CA ARG A 191 6.75 -11.39 -20.16
C ARG A 191 7.62 -11.73 -18.96
N ASP A 192 8.72 -12.44 -19.19
CA ASP A 192 9.62 -12.90 -18.12
C ASP A 192 10.31 -11.70 -17.47
N THR A 193 10.76 -10.74 -18.28
CA THR A 193 11.32 -9.47 -17.79
C THR A 193 10.29 -8.69 -16.98
N PHE A 194 9.04 -8.58 -17.45
CA PHE A 194 7.97 -7.92 -16.72
C PHE A 194 7.76 -8.59 -15.36
N GLN A 195 7.66 -9.92 -15.32
CA GLN A 195 7.42 -10.66 -14.09
C GLN A 195 8.55 -10.45 -13.07
N LEU A 196 9.80 -10.49 -13.52
CA LEU A 196 10.95 -10.22 -12.68
C LEU A 196 10.91 -8.79 -12.08
N VAL A 197 10.72 -7.78 -12.93
CA VAL A 197 10.66 -6.37 -12.50
C VAL A 197 9.47 -6.15 -11.56
N PHE A 198 8.34 -6.79 -11.84
CA PHE A 198 7.13 -6.73 -11.02
C PHE A 198 7.34 -7.37 -9.65
N ASP A 199 7.99 -8.54 -9.57
CA ASP A 199 8.26 -9.25 -8.32
C ASP A 199 9.28 -8.50 -7.45
N GLU A 200 10.33 -7.92 -8.04
CA GLU A 200 11.26 -7.05 -7.31
C GLU A 200 10.56 -5.79 -6.80
N ALA A 201 9.74 -5.14 -7.64
CA ALA A 201 8.91 -4.01 -7.22
C ALA A 201 7.99 -4.39 -6.05
N ASP A 202 7.46 -5.62 -6.02
CA ASP A 202 6.49 -6.06 -5.02
C ASP A 202 7.10 -6.16 -3.61
N THR A 203 8.43 -6.30 -3.55
CA THR A 203 9.20 -6.33 -2.30
C THR A 203 9.96 -5.04 -2.00
N ALA A 204 10.02 -4.12 -2.95
CA ALA A 204 10.70 -2.83 -2.81
C ALA A 204 10.08 -1.94 -1.72
N ALA A 205 10.85 -0.94 -1.28
CA ALA A 205 10.42 0.09 -0.34
C ALA A 205 9.73 -0.47 0.93
N GLU A 206 10.46 -1.30 1.68
CA GLU A 206 9.92 -2.00 2.87
C GLU A 206 9.28 -1.07 3.89
N ARG A 207 9.88 0.10 4.15
CA ARG A 207 9.40 1.05 5.17
C ARG A 207 8.01 1.61 4.85
N PRO A 208 7.77 2.23 3.67
CA PRO A 208 6.42 2.68 3.33
C PRO A 208 5.44 1.51 3.20
N ARG A 209 5.89 0.33 2.75
CA ARG A 209 5.05 -0.88 2.73
C ARG A 209 4.55 -1.25 4.12
N ILE A 210 5.46 -1.30 5.11
CA ILE A 210 5.14 -1.59 6.51
C ILE A 210 4.18 -0.55 7.07
N ALA A 211 4.49 0.74 6.88
CA ALA A 211 3.66 1.84 7.35
C ALA A 211 2.23 1.77 6.76
N CYS A 212 2.13 1.52 5.45
CA CYS A 212 0.86 1.33 4.76
C CYS A 212 0.06 0.15 5.34
N GLY A 213 0.72 -1.00 5.54
CA GLY A 213 0.10 -2.20 6.11
C GLY A 213 -0.44 -1.95 7.52
N ILE A 214 0.34 -1.30 8.39
CA ILE A 214 -0.10 -0.94 9.75
C ILE A 214 -1.31 -0.02 9.72
N CYS A 215 -1.28 1.02 8.87
CA CYS A 215 -2.41 1.94 8.73
C CYS A 215 -3.69 1.21 8.33
N TYR A 216 -3.65 0.33 7.31
CA TYR A 216 -4.82 -0.43 6.91
C TYR A 216 -5.30 -1.41 7.99
N MET A 217 -4.41 -2.08 8.70
CA MET A 217 -4.81 -2.96 9.81
C MET A 217 -5.53 -2.19 10.93
N LEU A 218 -5.02 -1.02 11.31
CA LEU A 218 -5.65 -0.16 12.32
C LEU A 218 -7.01 0.36 11.83
N GLY A 219 -7.11 0.74 10.55
CA GLY A 219 -8.37 1.13 9.92
C GLY A 219 -9.41 0.00 9.97
N ILE A 220 -9.02 -1.22 9.58
CA ILE A 220 -9.90 -2.41 9.61
C ILE A 220 -10.34 -2.71 11.05
N ALA A 221 -9.42 -2.67 12.02
CA ALA A 221 -9.74 -2.90 13.42
C ALA A 221 -10.76 -1.89 13.95
N ALA A 222 -10.60 -0.60 13.63
CA ALA A 222 -11.55 0.44 14.02
C ALA A 222 -12.95 0.22 13.42
N LEU A 223 -13.03 -0.15 12.14
CA LEU A 223 -14.31 -0.50 11.51
C LEU A 223 -14.95 -1.74 12.10
N ALA A 224 -14.16 -2.77 12.43
CA ALA A 224 -14.66 -3.96 13.09
C ALA A 224 -15.26 -3.65 14.47
N ILE A 225 -14.63 -2.75 15.23
CA ILE A 225 -15.16 -2.26 16.51
C ILE A 225 -16.50 -1.53 16.30
N VAL A 226 -16.60 -0.64 15.31
CA VAL A 226 -17.86 0.06 14.98
C VAL A 226 -18.95 -0.94 14.56
N GLY A 227 -18.61 -1.93 13.74
CA GLY A 227 -19.52 -3.00 13.34
C GLY A 227 -20.04 -3.81 14.53
N ALA A 228 -19.14 -4.20 15.45
CA ALA A 228 -19.50 -4.92 16.66
C ALA A 228 -20.41 -4.09 17.58
N GLN A 229 -20.15 -2.79 17.75
CA GLN A 229 -21.00 -1.87 18.52
C GLN A 229 -22.43 -1.84 17.95
N ASN A 230 -22.56 -1.70 16.63
CA ASN A 230 -23.86 -1.72 15.95
C ASN A 230 -24.61 -3.03 16.14
N ILE A 231 -23.94 -4.18 15.97
CA ILE A 231 -24.56 -5.50 16.15
C ILE A 231 -25.03 -5.70 17.60
N LEU A 232 -24.17 -5.38 18.58
CA LEU A 232 -24.51 -5.52 20.00
C LEU A 232 -25.70 -4.64 20.39
N PHE A 233 -25.80 -3.43 19.85
CA PHE A 233 -26.95 -2.58 20.08
C PHE A 233 -28.25 -3.22 19.58
N VAL A 234 -28.28 -3.70 18.32
CA VAL A 234 -29.46 -4.36 17.76
C VAL A 234 -29.87 -5.57 18.59
N LEU A 235 -28.92 -6.41 18.99
CA LEU A 235 -29.20 -7.57 19.84
C LEU A 235 -29.80 -7.17 21.19
N ARG A 236 -29.28 -6.13 21.83
CA ARG A 236 -29.84 -5.62 23.11
C ARG A 236 -31.26 -5.12 22.93
N THR A 237 -31.53 -4.37 21.86
CA THR A 237 -32.88 -3.87 21.55
C THR A 237 -33.87 -5.01 21.30
N LEU A 238 -33.46 -6.05 20.58
CA LEU A 238 -34.31 -7.22 20.33
C LEU A 238 -34.60 -7.99 21.63
N LEU A 239 -33.58 -8.19 22.49
CA LEU A 239 -33.75 -8.88 23.77
C LEU A 239 -34.65 -8.11 24.73
N ALA A 240 -34.49 -6.78 24.84
CA ALA A 240 -35.35 -5.94 25.67
C ALA A 240 -36.82 -6.01 25.23
N LYS A 241 -37.07 -6.01 23.92
CA LYS A 241 -38.45 -6.13 23.39
C LYS A 241 -39.08 -7.49 23.71
N THR A 242 -38.29 -8.56 23.82
CA THR A 242 -38.80 -9.89 24.19
C THR A 242 -39.11 -10.04 25.68
N SER A 243 -38.49 -9.27 26.56
CA SER A 243 -38.80 -9.30 28.00
C SER A 243 -40.13 -8.62 28.34
N ASP A 244 -40.53 -7.59 27.59
CA ASP A 244 -41.76 -6.83 27.85
C ASP A 244 -43.04 -7.58 27.43
N ILE A 245 -42.92 -8.73 26.75
CA ILE A 245 -44.04 -9.55 26.27
C ILE A 245 -44.44 -10.64 27.30
N LYS A 246 -43.70 -10.77 28.40
CA LYS A 246 -44.00 -11.72 29.49
C LYS A 246 -44.61 -11.02 30.69
#